data_AF-A0AAW6WRC1-F1
#
_entry.id   AF-A0AAW6WRC1-F1
#
_cell.length_a   1.000
_cell.length_b   1.000
_cell.length_c   1.000
_cell.angle_alpha   90.00
_cell.angle_beta   90.00
_cell.angle_gamma   90.00
#
_symmetry.space_group_name_H-M   'P 1'
#
loop_
_entity.id
_entity.type
_entity.pdbx_description
1 polymer ?
#
loop_
_entity_poly.entity_id
_entity_poly.type
_entity_poly.pdbx_seq_one_letter_code
_entity_poly.pdbx_strand_id
1 'polypeptide(L)'
;MRLKRREFLYRTCAITIFSTNFTLIPGRSNAQYSSQKTLDLSIKLDDLESRADSLALPPAKSPLPENISPRSELATDNAYLNGMPRLLQLIERAEGDARAASLADNASVYLSDLTRDEHSFTARNPNPQQPRKIPATSSPPQSLPKSVPSASKPNAAEYRSLYDSCEVKAERASSVDWHIRQLGIGRTQYEQLSSITGVPWFFIGIVHALEASFNFKAHLYNGDVPLSQVTRHVPKNRPRNWAPPYTWQASAKHALEDEGFATQHGWTLEDMLYRFELYNGLGYRRKGIRIPSPYLWSFSNHYQKGKFVADGTWDANAVSQQCGAAVMLKYLEKGNLIAKL
;
A
#
# COMPACT_ATOMS: atom_id res chain seq x y z
N MET A 1 24.79 -60.42 -43.27
CA MET A 1 23.80 -60.43 -44.37
C MET A 1 22.62 -61.31 -43.95
N ARG A 2 21.39 -60.82 -44.13
CA ARG A 2 20.07 -61.45 -43.84
C ARG A 2 19.50 -61.29 -42.42
N LEU A 3 18.55 -60.34 -42.31
CA LEU A 3 17.46 -60.30 -41.32
C LEU A 3 16.50 -61.49 -41.52
N LYS A 4 15.75 -61.87 -40.47
CA LYS A 4 14.27 -61.74 -40.45
C LYS A 4 13.60 -62.13 -39.11
N ARG A 5 12.67 -61.24 -38.72
CA ARG A 5 11.35 -61.42 -38.09
C ARG A 5 11.25 -62.02 -36.68
N ARG A 6 10.78 -61.18 -35.75
CA ARG A 6 9.58 -61.49 -34.95
C ARG A 6 8.77 -60.22 -34.70
N GLU A 7 7.52 -60.26 -35.16
CA GLU A 7 6.46 -59.33 -34.78
C GLU A 7 6.06 -59.57 -33.32
N PHE A 8 5.74 -58.50 -32.59
CA PHE A 8 4.64 -58.55 -31.64
C PHE A 8 3.96 -57.18 -31.54
N LEU A 9 2.65 -57.24 -31.43
CA LEU A 9 1.65 -56.23 -31.74
C LEU A 9 1.45 -55.14 -30.66
N TYR A 10 1.18 -53.93 -31.16
CA TYR A 10 0.20 -52.90 -30.72
C TYR A 10 0.19 -52.37 -29.28
N ARG A 11 0.37 -51.04 -29.17
CA ARG A 11 -0.70 -50.05 -28.89
C ARG A 11 -0.12 -48.64 -28.87
N THR A 12 -0.33 -47.87 -29.94
CA THR A 12 -0.12 -46.41 -29.94
C THR A 12 -1.50 -45.74 -29.94
N CYS A 13 -1.85 -45.11 -28.82
CA CYS A 13 -2.95 -44.14 -28.79
C CYS A 13 -2.54 -42.92 -29.61
N ALA A 14 -3.37 -42.59 -30.60
CA ALA A 14 -3.30 -41.31 -31.29
C ALA A 14 -3.71 -40.21 -30.30
N ILE A 15 -2.76 -39.33 -29.93
CA ILE A 15 -3.08 -38.07 -29.26
C ILE A 15 -3.45 -37.09 -30.38
N THR A 16 -4.74 -36.84 -30.53
CA THR A 16 -5.27 -35.75 -31.36
C THR A 16 -4.90 -34.44 -30.67
N ILE A 17 -3.89 -33.73 -31.15
CA ILE A 17 -3.57 -32.38 -30.71
C ILE A 17 -4.64 -31.46 -31.31
N PHE A 18 -5.60 -31.06 -30.49
CA PHE A 18 -6.42 -29.89 -30.79
C PHE A 18 -5.51 -28.66 -30.69
N SER A 19 -5.06 -28.17 -31.84
CA SER A 19 -4.46 -26.84 -31.97
C SER A 19 -5.56 -25.79 -31.81
N THR A 20 -5.87 -25.43 -30.57
CA THR A 20 -6.55 -24.16 -30.29
C THR A 20 -5.59 -23.04 -30.70
N ASN A 21 -5.91 -22.39 -31.82
CA ASN A 21 -5.31 -21.12 -32.20
C ASN A 21 -5.56 -20.11 -31.08
N PHE A 22 -4.58 -19.96 -30.18
CA PHE A 22 -4.49 -18.78 -29.33
C PHE A 22 -4.30 -17.59 -30.27
N THR A 23 -5.37 -16.84 -30.48
CA THR A 23 -5.26 -15.48 -30.97
C THR A 23 -4.47 -14.74 -29.91
N LEU A 24 -3.19 -14.49 -30.18
CA LEU A 24 -2.35 -13.58 -29.41
C LEU A 24 -3.01 -12.20 -29.48
N ILE A 25 -3.84 -11.88 -28.50
CA ILE A 25 -4.19 -10.50 -28.19
C ILE A 25 -2.88 -9.87 -27.71
N PRO A 26 -2.32 -8.85 -28.39
CA PRO A 26 -1.14 -8.16 -27.90
C PRO A 26 -1.58 -7.19 -26.80
N GLY A 27 -2.03 -7.73 -25.67
CA GLY A 27 -2.07 -7.00 -24.42
C GLY A 27 -0.72 -7.19 -23.76
N ARG A 28 0.14 -6.16 -23.78
CA ARG A 28 1.29 -6.13 -22.86
C ARG A 28 0.71 -6.26 -21.45
N SER A 29 0.82 -7.44 -20.84
CA SER A 29 0.62 -7.56 -19.40
C SER A 29 1.71 -6.71 -18.75
N ASN A 30 1.31 -5.62 -18.10
CA ASN A 30 2.23 -4.85 -17.25
C ASN A 30 2.42 -5.67 -15.97
N ALA A 31 3.08 -6.83 -16.07
CA ALA A 31 3.40 -7.68 -14.94
C ALA A 31 4.25 -6.87 -13.95
N GLN A 32 3.65 -6.50 -12.82
CA GLN A 32 4.28 -5.71 -11.77
C GLN A 32 5.01 -6.59 -10.77
N TYR A 33 4.49 -7.80 -10.56
CA TYR A 33 5.07 -8.85 -9.73
C TYR A 33 5.60 -9.98 -10.59
N SER A 34 6.61 -10.70 -10.10
CA SER A 34 7.07 -11.91 -10.76
C SER A 34 6.03 -13.04 -10.61
N SER A 35 5.93 -13.91 -11.62
CA SER A 35 5.01 -15.05 -11.59
C SER A 35 5.28 -15.97 -10.40
N GLN A 36 6.56 -16.23 -10.09
CA GLN A 36 6.94 -17.06 -8.94
C GLN A 36 6.42 -16.46 -7.63
N LYS A 37 6.63 -15.17 -7.42
CA LYS A 37 6.22 -14.49 -6.18
C LYS A 37 4.71 -14.45 -6.03
N THR A 38 4.00 -14.22 -7.14
CA THR A 38 2.55 -14.21 -7.18
C THR A 38 1.99 -15.60 -6.84
N LEU A 39 2.57 -16.66 -7.41
CA LEU A 39 2.21 -18.03 -7.11
C LEU A 39 2.47 -18.39 -5.64
N ASP A 40 3.67 -18.04 -5.14
CA ASP A 40 4.04 -18.30 -3.74
C ASP A 40 3.07 -17.61 -2.77
N LEU A 41 2.70 -16.36 -3.05
CA LEU A 41 1.73 -15.62 -2.25
C LEU A 41 0.34 -16.26 -2.33
N SER A 42 -0.10 -16.69 -3.51
CA SER A 42 -1.41 -17.35 -3.68
C SER A 42 -1.50 -18.61 -2.82
N ILE A 43 -0.49 -19.49 -2.90
CA ILE A 43 -0.44 -20.74 -2.13
C ILE A 43 -0.52 -20.45 -0.62
N LYS A 44 0.29 -19.50 -0.15
CA LYS A 44 0.34 -19.11 1.27
C LYS A 44 -0.99 -18.51 1.75
N LEU A 45 -1.61 -17.66 0.94
CA LEU A 45 -2.87 -17.01 1.28
C LEU A 45 -4.02 -18.02 1.34
N ASP A 46 -4.08 -18.95 0.40
CA ASP A 46 -5.10 -20.00 0.38
C ASP A 46 -4.96 -20.98 1.55
N ASP A 47 -3.72 -21.28 1.98
CA ASP A 47 -3.45 -22.06 3.20
C ASP A 47 -3.96 -21.32 4.46
N LEU A 48 -3.67 -20.03 4.58
CA LEU A 48 -4.17 -19.23 5.71
C LEU A 48 -5.70 -19.12 5.72
N GLU A 49 -6.34 -18.96 4.56
CA GLU A 49 -7.80 -18.95 4.46
C GLU A 49 -8.40 -20.31 4.85
N SER A 50 -7.83 -21.41 4.36
CA SER A 50 -8.24 -22.77 4.74
C SER A 50 -8.08 -23.02 6.24
N ARG A 51 -6.99 -22.51 6.82
CA ARG A 51 -6.76 -22.58 8.27
C ARG A 51 -7.78 -21.76 9.05
N ALA A 52 -8.12 -20.55 8.60
CA ALA A 52 -9.15 -19.73 9.23
C ALA A 52 -10.52 -20.43 9.24
N ASP A 53 -10.86 -21.11 8.13
CA ASP A 53 -12.10 -21.88 8.02
C ASP A 53 -12.09 -23.09 8.95
N SER A 54 -10.98 -23.83 9.03
CA SER A 54 -10.84 -24.98 9.93
C SER A 54 -10.96 -24.62 11.42
N LEU A 55 -10.58 -23.38 11.77
CA LEU A 55 -10.70 -22.84 13.13
C LEU A 55 -12.09 -22.23 13.41
N ALA A 56 -12.95 -22.19 12.38
CA ALA A 56 -14.24 -21.50 12.39
C ALA A 56 -14.13 -20.05 12.88
N LEU A 57 -13.10 -19.33 12.39
CA LEU A 57 -12.90 -17.93 12.77
C LEU A 57 -14.08 -17.07 12.31
N PRO A 58 -14.50 -16.07 13.12
CA PRO A 58 -15.61 -15.19 12.79
C PRO A 58 -15.37 -14.45 11.46
N PRO A 59 -16.41 -13.86 10.86
CA PRO A 59 -16.23 -12.94 9.74
C PRO A 59 -15.43 -11.71 10.18
N ALA A 60 -14.73 -11.09 9.22
CA ALA A 60 -14.02 -9.84 9.48
C ALA A 60 -14.95 -8.65 9.67
N LYS A 61 -14.39 -7.56 10.21
CA LYS A 61 -15.14 -6.33 10.53
C LYS A 61 -15.56 -5.59 9.27
N SER A 62 -14.76 -5.66 8.21
CA SER A 62 -15.11 -5.14 6.88
C SER A 62 -15.25 -6.27 5.85
N PRO A 63 -16.26 -6.21 4.96
CA PRO A 63 -16.27 -7.03 3.76
C PRO A 63 -15.08 -6.66 2.86
N LEU A 64 -14.70 -7.57 1.95
CA LEU A 64 -13.75 -7.29 0.87
C LEU A 64 -14.37 -6.32 -0.15
N PRO A 65 -13.56 -5.64 -0.99
CA PRO A 65 -14.07 -4.90 -2.14
C PRO A 65 -14.92 -5.81 -3.06
N GLU A 66 -15.95 -5.26 -3.71
CA GLU A 66 -17.01 -6.02 -4.41
C GLU A 66 -16.51 -7.07 -5.42
N ASN A 67 -15.36 -6.86 -6.06
CA ASN A 67 -14.77 -7.77 -7.07
C ASN A 67 -13.71 -8.72 -6.51
N ILE A 68 -13.58 -8.81 -5.19
CA ILE A 68 -12.58 -9.64 -4.51
C ILE A 68 -13.31 -10.59 -3.58
N SER A 69 -12.99 -11.87 -3.69
CA SER A 69 -13.48 -12.93 -2.80
C SER A 69 -12.31 -13.69 -2.18
N PRO A 70 -12.54 -14.42 -1.07
CA PRO A 70 -11.57 -15.41 -0.61
C PRO A 70 -11.23 -16.37 -1.74
N ARG A 71 -9.96 -16.78 -1.83
CA ARG A 71 -9.41 -17.64 -2.89
C ARG A 71 -9.56 -17.10 -4.32
N SER A 72 -9.82 -15.80 -4.50
CA SER A 72 -9.71 -15.17 -5.82
C SER A 72 -8.28 -15.29 -6.37
N GLU A 73 -8.16 -15.48 -7.69
CA GLU A 73 -6.86 -15.57 -8.35
C GLU A 73 -5.98 -14.33 -8.07
N LEU A 74 -4.71 -14.59 -7.75
CA LEU A 74 -3.67 -13.56 -7.75
C LEU A 74 -2.91 -13.65 -9.07
N ALA A 75 -2.88 -12.53 -9.79
CA ALA A 75 -2.13 -12.36 -11.03
C ALA A 75 -1.00 -11.33 -10.84
N THR A 76 -0.04 -11.33 -11.76
CA THR A 76 1.16 -10.50 -11.69
C THR A 76 0.87 -8.99 -11.78
N ASP A 77 -0.34 -8.60 -12.17
CA ASP A 77 -0.81 -7.22 -12.30
C ASP A 77 -1.84 -6.81 -11.24
N ASN A 78 -2.24 -7.72 -10.34
CA ASN A 78 -3.24 -7.43 -9.29
C ASN A 78 -2.90 -8.00 -7.91
N ALA A 79 -1.71 -8.59 -7.73
CA ALA A 79 -1.34 -9.28 -6.50
C ALA A 79 -1.53 -8.41 -5.24
N TYR A 80 -1.22 -7.11 -5.29
CA TYR A 80 -1.49 -6.21 -4.16
C TYR A 80 -2.97 -5.91 -4.00
N LEU A 81 -3.65 -5.52 -5.08
CA LEU A 81 -5.09 -5.21 -5.05
C LEU A 81 -5.94 -6.33 -4.43
N ASN A 82 -5.63 -7.58 -4.78
CA ASN A 82 -6.38 -8.74 -4.35
C ASN A 82 -5.84 -9.34 -3.04
N GLY A 83 -4.51 -9.41 -2.89
CA GLY A 83 -3.87 -10.06 -1.75
C GLY A 83 -3.92 -9.23 -0.47
N MET A 84 -3.71 -7.91 -0.56
CA MET A 84 -3.68 -7.00 0.58
C MET A 84 -4.97 -7.05 1.43
N PRO A 85 -6.18 -6.83 0.88
CA PRO A 85 -7.39 -6.82 1.68
C PRO A 85 -7.71 -8.20 2.28
N ARG A 86 -7.36 -9.29 1.58
CA ARG A 86 -7.53 -10.68 2.07
C ARG A 86 -6.60 -10.99 3.26
N LEU A 87 -5.33 -10.60 3.17
CA LEU A 87 -4.37 -10.77 4.27
C LEU A 87 -4.78 -9.96 5.51
N LEU A 88 -5.18 -8.70 5.33
CA LEU A 88 -5.68 -7.88 6.44
C LEU A 88 -6.91 -8.53 7.07
N GLN A 89 -7.84 -9.05 6.25
CA GLN A 89 -9.02 -9.76 6.71
C GLN A 89 -8.67 -10.94 7.63
N LEU A 90 -7.64 -11.73 7.29
CA LEU A 90 -7.19 -12.85 8.11
C LEU A 90 -6.63 -12.41 9.46
N ILE A 91 -5.91 -11.28 9.50
CA ILE A 91 -5.42 -10.68 10.75
C ILE A 91 -6.61 -10.26 11.63
N GLU A 92 -7.61 -9.59 11.04
CA GLU A 92 -8.83 -9.18 11.76
C GLU A 92 -9.61 -10.38 12.33
N ARG A 93 -9.81 -11.43 11.52
CA ARG A 93 -10.57 -12.63 11.92
C ARG A 93 -9.90 -13.40 13.06
N ALA A 94 -8.58 -13.31 13.16
CA ALA A 94 -7.78 -13.98 14.20
C ALA A 94 -7.66 -13.17 15.50
N GLU A 95 -8.14 -11.92 15.52
CA GLU A 95 -8.01 -11.04 16.67
C GLU A 95 -8.70 -11.64 17.91
N GLY A 96 -7.94 -11.76 19.01
CA GLY A 96 -8.43 -12.31 20.27
C GLY A 96 -8.50 -13.84 20.36
N ASP A 97 -8.20 -14.58 19.28
CA ASP A 97 -8.18 -16.05 19.31
C ASP A 97 -6.76 -16.61 19.40
N ALA A 98 -6.41 -17.17 20.56
CA ALA A 98 -5.09 -17.77 20.79
C ALA A 98 -4.76 -18.93 19.84
N ARG A 99 -5.77 -19.65 19.33
CA ARG A 99 -5.60 -20.77 18.37
C ARG A 99 -5.16 -20.26 16.99
N ALA A 100 -5.40 -18.99 16.70
CA ALA A 100 -5.11 -18.33 15.43
C ALA A 100 -3.90 -17.39 15.49
N ALA A 101 -3.14 -17.37 16.59
CA ALA A 101 -2.00 -16.46 16.75
C ALA A 101 -0.96 -16.59 15.61
N SER A 102 -0.58 -17.82 15.25
CA SER A 102 0.37 -18.08 14.15
C SER A 102 -0.20 -17.70 12.79
N LEU A 103 -1.51 -17.86 12.57
CA LEU A 103 -2.19 -17.42 11.35
C LEU A 103 -2.10 -15.90 11.22
N ALA A 104 -2.40 -15.17 12.30
CA ALA A 104 -2.33 -13.72 12.31
C ALA A 104 -0.89 -13.21 12.07
N ASP A 105 0.10 -13.86 12.69
CA ASP A 105 1.51 -13.49 12.53
C ASP A 105 2.02 -13.78 11.11
N ASN A 106 1.67 -14.92 10.52
CA ASN A 106 2.02 -15.24 9.14
C ASN A 106 1.34 -14.30 8.14
N ALA A 107 0.04 -14.03 8.31
CA ALA A 107 -0.69 -13.06 7.48
C ALA A 107 -0.05 -11.67 7.57
N SER A 108 0.35 -11.24 8.77
CA SER A 108 1.04 -9.98 9.03
C SER A 108 2.41 -9.90 8.32
N VAL A 109 3.19 -10.99 8.32
CA VAL A 109 4.47 -11.07 7.58
C VAL A 109 4.24 -10.96 6.08
N TYR A 110 3.29 -11.71 5.52
CA TYR A 110 3.02 -11.65 4.08
C TYR A 110 2.44 -10.30 3.65
N LEU A 111 1.64 -9.66 4.50
CA LEU A 111 1.12 -8.31 4.27
C LEU A 111 2.24 -7.26 4.30
N SER A 112 3.17 -7.37 5.24
CA SER A 112 4.37 -6.52 5.32
C SER A 112 5.21 -6.64 4.05
N ASP A 113 5.50 -7.86 3.60
CA ASP A 113 6.26 -8.11 2.38
C ASP A 113 5.55 -7.56 1.14
N LEU A 114 4.26 -7.87 0.97
CA LEU A 114 3.45 -7.40 -0.15
C LEU A 114 3.34 -5.87 -0.18
N THR A 115 3.20 -5.23 0.98
CA THR A 115 3.18 -3.76 1.10
C THR A 115 4.50 -3.16 0.66
N ARG A 116 5.64 -3.69 1.13
CA ARG A 116 6.98 -3.24 0.70
C ARG A 116 7.15 -3.33 -0.81
N ASP A 117 6.67 -4.40 -1.42
CA ASP A 117 6.83 -4.62 -2.86
C ASP A 117 5.98 -3.68 -3.72
N GLU A 118 4.83 -3.24 -3.20
CA GLU A 118 4.01 -2.23 -3.86
C GLU A 118 4.54 -0.81 -3.67
N HIS A 119 5.13 -0.56 -2.49
CA HIS A 119 5.53 0.78 -2.05
C HIS A 119 6.57 1.41 -2.99
N SER A 120 6.43 2.72 -3.21
CA SER A 120 7.20 3.48 -4.20
C SER A 120 8.10 4.54 -3.56
N PHE A 121 9.26 4.14 -3.05
CA PHE A 121 10.20 5.09 -2.42
C PHE A 121 10.96 5.93 -3.44
N THR A 122 10.92 7.26 -3.28
CA THR A 122 11.51 8.18 -4.27
C THR A 122 12.74 8.94 -3.78
N ALA A 123 12.87 9.12 -2.48
CA ALA A 123 14.06 9.52 -1.73
C ALA A 123 13.64 9.76 -0.28
N ARG A 124 13.95 8.83 0.62
CA ARG A 124 13.71 8.98 2.06
C ARG A 124 14.68 10.01 2.66
N ASN A 125 14.43 10.41 3.92
CA ASN A 125 15.26 11.35 4.68
C ASN A 125 16.76 11.13 4.41
N PRO A 126 17.49 12.13 3.87
CA PRO A 126 18.90 11.97 3.48
C PRO A 126 19.82 11.67 4.67
N ASN A 127 19.37 11.94 5.90
CA ASN A 127 20.02 11.48 7.12
C ASN A 127 19.10 10.55 7.90
N PRO A 128 19.02 9.26 7.53
CA PRO A 128 18.12 8.30 8.16
C PRO A 128 18.53 7.97 9.59
N GLN A 129 19.57 8.56 10.17
CA GLN A 129 19.93 8.42 11.59
C GLN A 129 19.35 9.54 12.47
N GLN A 130 18.93 10.66 11.88
CA GLN A 130 18.40 11.81 12.62
C GLN A 130 16.91 12.00 12.32
N PRO A 131 16.14 12.58 13.26
CA PRO A 131 14.80 13.04 12.97
C PRO A 131 14.80 13.96 11.76
N ARG A 132 13.79 13.82 10.91
CA ARG A 132 13.57 14.72 9.79
C ARG A 132 13.26 16.10 10.36
N LYS A 133 14.12 17.07 10.05
CA LYS A 133 13.93 18.47 10.44
C LYS A 133 12.95 19.13 9.48
N ILE A 134 11.66 18.89 9.67
CA ILE A 134 10.60 19.66 9.01
C ILE A 134 10.45 20.98 9.79
N PRO A 135 10.52 22.16 9.15
CA PRO A 135 10.24 23.44 9.82
C PRO A 135 8.86 23.40 10.50
N ALA A 136 8.70 24.04 11.67
CA ALA A 136 7.46 24.00 12.48
C ALA A 136 6.19 24.56 11.78
N THR A 137 6.36 25.15 10.61
CA THR A 137 5.32 25.68 9.72
C THR A 137 5.64 25.31 8.28
N SER A 138 5.92 24.03 8.02
CA SER A 138 6.22 23.60 6.66
C SER A 138 4.95 23.68 5.80
N SER A 139 4.78 24.81 5.15
CA SER A 139 3.75 25.02 4.15
C SER A 139 4.38 25.05 2.76
N PRO A 140 3.73 24.45 1.75
CA PRO A 140 4.18 24.63 0.38
C PRO A 140 4.07 26.13 0.01
N PRO A 141 4.98 26.66 -0.83
CA PRO A 141 4.89 28.05 -1.27
C PRO A 141 3.54 28.32 -1.95
N GLN A 142 2.92 29.46 -1.65
CA GLN A 142 1.58 29.81 -2.15
C GLN A 142 1.49 29.85 -3.68
N SER A 143 2.53 30.37 -4.33
CA SER A 143 2.65 30.41 -5.78
C SER A 143 4.11 30.29 -6.19
N LEU A 144 4.37 29.65 -7.33
CA LEU A 144 5.68 29.69 -7.95
C LEU A 144 5.81 30.89 -8.89
N PRO A 145 7.01 31.47 -9.07
CA PRO A 145 7.25 32.45 -10.12
C PRO A 145 6.84 31.88 -11.48
N LYS A 146 6.29 32.71 -12.37
CA LYS A 146 5.79 32.30 -13.70
C LYS A 146 6.81 31.52 -14.55
N SER A 147 8.11 31.66 -14.25
CA SER A 147 9.21 30.99 -14.94
C SER A 147 9.47 29.54 -14.49
N VAL A 148 8.84 29.08 -13.41
CA VAL A 148 9.04 27.73 -12.86
C VAL A 148 7.83 26.86 -13.21
N PRO A 149 8.00 25.75 -13.96
CA PRO A 149 6.91 24.83 -14.22
C PRO A 149 6.33 24.27 -12.92
N SER A 150 5.00 24.27 -12.75
CA SER A 150 4.29 23.80 -11.53
C SER A 150 4.78 22.42 -11.07
N ALA A 151 4.94 21.49 -12.01
CA ALA A 151 5.37 20.12 -11.72
C ALA A 151 6.81 19.97 -11.19
N SER A 152 7.59 21.05 -11.11
CA SER A 152 9.00 20.99 -10.68
C SER A 152 9.22 21.26 -9.19
N LYS A 153 8.25 21.88 -8.49
CA LYS A 153 8.32 22.14 -7.05
C LYS A 153 6.93 22.08 -6.41
N PRO A 154 6.80 21.59 -5.16
CA PRO A 154 5.54 21.68 -4.42
C PRO A 154 5.04 23.12 -4.36
N ASN A 155 3.75 23.34 -4.58
CA ASN A 155 3.10 24.62 -4.35
C ASN A 155 1.63 24.45 -3.96
N ALA A 156 1.11 25.36 -3.14
CA ALA A 156 -0.22 25.25 -2.54
C ALA A 156 -1.34 25.25 -3.59
N ALA A 157 -1.27 26.16 -4.56
CA ALA A 157 -2.28 26.31 -5.61
C ALA A 157 -2.42 25.05 -6.49
N GLU A 158 -1.32 24.39 -6.81
CA GLU A 158 -1.33 23.11 -7.52
C GLU A 158 -2.04 22.02 -6.71
N TYR A 159 -1.71 21.88 -5.43
CA TYR A 159 -2.36 20.88 -4.57
C TYR A 159 -3.86 21.12 -4.47
N ARG A 160 -4.29 22.37 -4.25
CA ARG A 160 -5.72 22.73 -4.20
C ARG A 160 -6.43 22.40 -5.51
N SER A 161 -5.86 22.84 -6.64
CA SER A 161 -6.43 22.58 -7.97
C SER A 161 -6.59 21.09 -8.28
N LEU A 162 -5.56 20.28 -8.00
CA LEU A 162 -5.62 18.82 -8.15
C LEU A 162 -6.62 18.19 -7.19
N TYR A 163 -6.71 18.67 -5.96
CA TYR A 163 -7.68 18.13 -5.00
C TYR A 163 -9.11 18.42 -5.42
N ASP A 164 -9.41 19.66 -5.82
CA ASP A 164 -10.74 20.10 -6.23
C ASP A 164 -11.22 19.31 -7.46
N SER A 165 -10.33 19.11 -8.44
CA SER A 165 -10.61 18.37 -9.69
C SER A 165 -10.40 16.85 -9.62
N CYS A 166 -10.02 16.32 -8.45
CA CYS A 166 -9.80 14.89 -8.24
C CYS A 166 -11.10 14.09 -8.36
N GLU A 167 -11.13 13.16 -9.29
CA GLU A 167 -12.22 12.20 -9.49
C GLU A 167 -11.69 10.78 -9.42
N VAL A 168 -12.33 9.93 -8.63
CA VAL A 168 -11.98 8.50 -8.55
C VAL A 168 -12.46 7.79 -9.79
N LYS A 169 -11.58 6.94 -10.34
CA LYS A 169 -11.91 6.06 -11.45
C LYS A 169 -12.98 5.06 -11.03
N ALA A 170 -14.00 4.86 -11.86
CA ALA A 170 -15.16 4.03 -11.54
C ALA A 170 -14.75 2.60 -11.13
N GLU A 171 -13.77 2.01 -11.81
CA GLU A 171 -13.23 0.68 -11.52
C GLU A 171 -12.48 0.58 -10.18
N ARG A 172 -12.22 1.70 -9.51
CA ARG A 172 -11.58 1.78 -8.18
C ARG A 172 -12.52 2.18 -7.07
N ALA A 173 -13.79 2.47 -7.35
CA ALA A 173 -14.75 2.95 -6.35
C ALA A 173 -14.87 1.99 -5.15
N SER A 174 -15.06 0.69 -5.40
CA SER A 174 -15.19 -0.31 -4.33
C SER A 174 -13.91 -0.48 -3.52
N SER A 175 -12.73 -0.33 -4.15
CA SER A 175 -11.46 -0.31 -3.43
C SER A 175 -11.34 0.92 -2.54
N VAL A 176 -11.70 2.11 -3.02
CA VAL A 176 -11.66 3.35 -2.22
C VAL A 176 -12.61 3.25 -1.03
N ASP A 177 -13.84 2.82 -1.24
CA ASP A 177 -14.83 2.63 -0.17
C ASP A 177 -14.33 1.67 0.91
N TRP A 178 -13.65 0.60 0.51
CA TRP A 178 -13.00 -0.32 1.45
C TRP A 178 -11.93 0.36 2.30
N HIS A 179 -11.07 1.21 1.70
CA HIS A 179 -10.05 1.96 2.47
C HIS A 179 -10.71 2.93 3.47
N ILE A 180 -11.82 3.57 3.10
CA ILE A 180 -12.56 4.45 4.01
C ILE A 180 -13.15 3.68 5.20
N ARG A 181 -13.69 2.47 4.96
CA ARG A 181 -14.16 1.59 6.04
C ARG A 181 -13.03 1.18 6.98
N GLN A 182 -11.87 0.84 6.44
CA GLN A 182 -10.70 0.47 7.23
C GLN A 182 -10.17 1.64 8.08
N LEU A 183 -10.18 2.86 7.55
CA LEU A 183 -9.91 4.07 8.33
C LEU A 183 -10.90 4.22 9.49
N GLY A 184 -12.18 3.94 9.26
CA GLY A 184 -13.22 3.92 10.29
C GLY A 184 -12.98 2.87 11.39
N ILE A 185 -12.61 1.64 11.01
CA ILE A 185 -12.30 0.55 11.95
C ILE A 185 -11.12 0.91 12.86
N GLY A 186 -10.07 1.51 12.29
CA GLY A 186 -8.88 1.94 13.04
C GLY A 186 -9.04 3.25 13.80
N ARG A 187 -10.16 3.97 13.64
CA ARG A 187 -10.34 5.37 14.07
C ARG A 187 -9.97 5.61 15.53
N THR A 188 -10.41 4.75 16.44
CA THR A 188 -10.12 4.89 17.88
C THR A 188 -8.62 4.90 18.17
N GLN A 189 -7.84 4.04 17.49
CA GLN A 189 -6.39 4.00 17.66
C GLN A 189 -5.72 5.27 17.13
N TYR A 190 -6.22 5.78 16.01
CA TYR A 190 -5.73 7.02 15.41
C TYR A 190 -6.06 8.25 16.25
N GLU A 191 -7.26 8.33 16.84
CA GLU A 191 -7.68 9.43 17.71
C GLU A 191 -6.90 9.44 19.03
N GLN A 192 -6.60 8.27 19.61
CA GLN A 192 -5.71 8.17 20.77
C GLN A 192 -4.33 8.75 20.45
N LEU A 193 -3.74 8.36 19.32
CA LEU A 193 -2.44 8.89 18.90
C LEU A 193 -2.51 10.38 18.55
N SER A 194 -3.61 10.81 17.93
CA SER A 194 -3.87 12.22 17.61
C SER A 194 -3.88 13.08 18.86
N SER A 195 -4.52 12.62 19.94
CA SER A 195 -4.61 13.36 21.21
C SER A 195 -3.25 13.67 21.86
N ILE A 196 -2.25 12.82 21.64
CA ILE A 196 -0.92 12.96 22.24
C ILE A 196 0.13 13.54 21.29
N THR A 197 -0.12 13.54 19.98
CA THR A 197 0.82 14.06 18.96
C THR A 197 0.34 15.34 18.28
N GLY A 198 -0.93 15.72 18.43
CA GLY A 198 -1.53 16.84 17.70
C GLY A 198 -1.67 16.61 16.18
N VAL A 199 -1.28 15.45 15.66
CA VAL A 199 -1.45 15.08 14.25
C VAL A 199 -2.90 14.63 14.04
N PRO A 200 -3.64 15.12 13.03
CA PRO A 200 -5.02 14.71 12.79
C PRO A 200 -5.14 13.19 12.61
N TRP A 201 -6.14 12.58 13.25
CA TRP A 201 -6.35 11.13 13.22
C TRP A 201 -6.40 10.57 11.79
N PHE A 202 -7.02 11.31 10.87
CA PHE A 202 -7.16 10.88 9.48
C PHE A 202 -5.84 10.97 8.70
N PHE A 203 -4.94 11.91 9.05
CA PHE A 203 -3.59 11.92 8.51
C PHE A 203 -2.82 10.68 8.96
N ILE A 204 -2.88 10.35 10.27
CA ILE A 204 -2.26 9.15 10.84
C ILE A 204 -2.79 7.89 10.14
N GLY A 205 -4.12 7.76 10.02
CA GLY A 205 -4.76 6.61 9.41
C GLY A 205 -4.39 6.44 7.93
N ILE A 206 -4.30 7.53 7.17
CA ILE A 206 -3.90 7.50 5.75
C ILE A 206 -2.42 7.11 5.61
N VAL A 207 -1.52 7.62 6.47
CA VAL A 207 -0.13 7.14 6.51
C VAL A 207 -0.09 5.64 6.85
N HIS A 208 -0.89 5.19 7.82
CA HIS A 208 -0.95 3.78 8.19
C HIS A 208 -1.44 2.88 7.04
N ALA A 209 -2.40 3.34 6.26
CA ALA A 209 -2.84 2.68 5.03
C ALA A 209 -1.69 2.52 4.03
N LEU A 210 -0.91 3.59 3.82
CA LEU A 210 0.13 3.63 2.81
C LEU A 210 1.40 2.88 3.21
N GLU A 211 1.79 2.96 4.48
CA GLU A 211 3.05 2.39 4.96
C GLU A 211 2.91 0.96 5.47
N ALA A 212 1.72 0.55 5.90
CA ALA A 212 1.52 -0.75 6.55
C ALA A 212 0.21 -1.45 6.17
N SER A 213 -0.54 -0.96 5.17
CA SER A 213 -1.81 -1.57 4.74
C SER A 213 -2.78 -1.83 5.90
N PHE A 214 -2.87 -0.87 6.83
CA PHE A 214 -3.69 -0.93 8.06
C PHE A 214 -3.28 -2.01 9.09
N ASN A 215 -2.11 -2.62 8.95
CA ASN A 215 -1.64 -3.66 9.87
C ASN A 215 -1.16 -3.10 11.22
N PHE A 216 -2.03 -3.16 12.23
CA PHE A 216 -1.68 -2.77 13.61
C PHE A 216 -0.61 -3.66 14.28
N LYS A 217 -0.15 -4.76 13.65
CA LYS A 217 1.01 -5.54 14.11
C LYS A 217 2.34 -5.04 13.52
N ALA A 218 2.34 -3.97 12.73
CA ALA A 218 3.49 -3.45 12.00
C ALA A 218 3.92 -2.04 12.43
N HIS A 219 5.18 -1.70 12.22
CA HIS A 219 5.69 -0.33 12.43
C HIS A 219 5.10 0.64 11.40
N LEU A 220 4.57 1.79 11.85
CA LEU A 220 4.07 2.87 10.98
C LEU A 220 5.12 3.41 10.00
N TYR A 221 6.41 3.21 10.30
CA TYR A 221 7.53 3.65 9.46
C TYR A 221 7.49 3.12 8.03
N ASN A 222 7.31 1.81 7.89
CA ASN A 222 7.56 1.10 6.63
C ASN A 222 6.87 -0.27 6.58
N GLY A 223 5.97 -0.54 7.54
CA GLY A 223 5.21 -1.79 7.60
C GLY A 223 6.00 -2.99 8.11
N ASP A 224 7.20 -2.81 8.70
CA ASP A 224 7.96 -3.93 9.26
C ASP A 224 7.26 -4.60 10.44
N VAL A 225 7.39 -5.92 10.48
CA VAL A 225 6.86 -6.79 11.55
C VAL A 225 7.98 -7.73 12.04
N PRO A 226 7.92 -8.22 13.29
CA PRO A 226 6.95 -7.87 14.33
C PRO A 226 7.35 -6.60 15.10
N LEU A 227 6.38 -5.94 15.74
CA LEU A 227 6.61 -4.78 16.62
C LEU A 227 7.59 -5.02 17.77
N SER A 228 7.89 -6.27 18.13
CA SER A 228 8.89 -6.61 19.15
C SER A 228 10.33 -6.47 18.67
N GLN A 229 10.53 -6.23 17.38
CA GLN A 229 11.82 -5.95 16.78
C GLN A 229 11.90 -4.47 16.37
N VAL A 230 13.08 -4.04 15.94
CA VAL A 230 13.22 -2.77 15.23
C VAL A 230 13.07 -3.01 13.73
N THR A 231 12.76 -1.95 12.98
CA THR A 231 12.69 -1.97 11.53
C THR A 231 13.98 -2.51 10.91
N ARG A 232 13.82 -3.47 10.00
CA ARG A 232 14.90 -4.08 9.20
C ARG A 232 15.07 -3.36 7.87
N HIS A 233 13.98 -2.83 7.32
CA HIS A 233 13.99 -2.02 6.13
C HIS A 233 14.18 -0.55 6.49
N VAL A 234 14.52 0.26 5.49
CA VAL A 234 14.72 1.70 5.69
C VAL A 234 13.38 2.34 6.12
N PRO A 235 13.37 3.32 7.04
CA PRO A 235 14.47 3.70 7.91
C PRO A 235 14.78 2.57 8.91
N LYS A 236 16.01 2.03 8.86
CA LYS A 236 16.42 0.87 9.68
C LYS A 236 16.61 1.27 11.14
N ASN A 237 16.53 0.29 12.03
CA ASN A 237 16.79 0.44 13.46
C ASN A 237 15.88 1.51 14.10
N ARG A 238 14.58 1.38 13.85
CA ARG A 238 13.52 2.18 14.47
C ARG A 238 12.46 1.28 15.13
N PRO A 239 11.80 1.71 16.20
CA PRO A 239 12.09 2.88 17.04
C PRO A 239 13.49 2.84 17.66
N ARG A 240 14.03 4.01 18.06
CA ARG A 240 15.30 4.06 18.82
C ARG A 240 15.02 3.69 20.28
N ASN A 241 15.98 3.05 20.95
CA ASN A 241 15.85 2.61 22.36
C ASN A 241 14.58 1.81 22.62
N TRP A 242 14.28 0.87 21.72
CA TRP A 242 13.00 0.18 21.70
C TRP A 242 12.91 -0.88 22.79
N ALA A 243 11.93 -0.74 23.68
CA ALA A 243 11.72 -1.58 24.84
C ALA A 243 10.22 -1.84 25.08
N PRO A 244 9.85 -2.93 25.80
CA PRO A 244 8.45 -3.22 26.10
C PRO A 244 7.76 -2.09 26.88
N PRO A 245 6.43 -1.90 26.71
CA PRO A 245 5.53 -2.72 25.90
C PRO A 245 5.61 -2.39 24.39
N TYR A 246 5.76 -3.43 23.56
CA TYR A 246 5.87 -3.32 22.10
C TYR A 246 4.51 -3.08 21.44
N THR A 247 4.01 -1.85 21.54
CA THR A 247 2.69 -1.48 21.02
C THR A 247 2.80 -0.71 19.70
N TRP A 248 1.76 -0.81 18.90
CA TRP A 248 1.64 -0.02 17.68
C TRP A 248 1.66 1.47 18.00
N GLN A 249 0.95 1.91 19.03
CA GLN A 249 0.84 3.30 19.46
C GLN A 249 2.21 3.88 19.81
N ALA A 250 3.04 3.14 20.57
CA ALA A 250 4.39 3.58 20.91
C ALA A 250 5.30 3.66 19.68
N SER A 251 5.22 2.68 18.76
CA SER A 251 5.98 2.73 17.51
C SER A 251 5.52 3.88 16.60
N ALA A 252 4.21 4.10 16.50
CA ALA A 252 3.60 5.10 15.64
C ALA A 252 3.87 6.52 16.16
N LYS A 253 3.82 6.74 17.47
CA LYS A 253 4.25 7.98 18.11
C LYS A 253 5.70 8.30 17.76
N HIS A 254 6.59 7.34 17.94
CA HIS A 254 8.00 7.52 17.61
C HIS A 254 8.19 7.82 16.10
N ALA A 255 7.42 7.19 15.21
CA ALA A 255 7.45 7.49 13.77
C ALA A 255 7.03 8.94 13.46
N LEU A 256 5.91 9.40 14.03
CA LEU A 256 5.44 10.78 13.81
C LEU A 256 6.40 11.82 14.39
N GLU A 257 7.09 11.51 15.49
CA GLU A 257 8.13 12.38 16.07
C GLU A 257 9.40 12.40 15.22
N ASP A 258 9.89 11.23 14.80
CA ASP A 258 11.11 11.11 14.00
C ASP A 258 10.92 11.68 12.59
N GLU A 259 9.71 11.65 12.04
CA GLU A 259 9.37 12.30 10.76
C GLU A 259 9.03 13.79 10.91
N GLY A 260 8.98 14.33 12.14
CA GLY A 260 8.80 15.76 12.40
C GLY A 260 7.37 16.27 12.31
N PHE A 261 6.37 15.39 12.47
CA PHE A 261 4.94 15.73 12.37
C PHE A 261 4.27 15.99 13.72
N ALA A 262 4.74 15.38 14.81
CA ALA A 262 4.11 15.42 16.15
C ALA A 262 4.10 16.80 16.86
N THR A 263 4.54 17.86 16.19
CA THR A 263 4.53 19.24 16.70
C THR A 263 4.12 20.27 15.64
N GLN A 264 3.65 19.79 14.49
CA GLN A 264 3.25 20.68 13.40
C GLN A 264 1.89 21.30 13.70
N HIS A 265 1.78 22.60 13.44
CA HIS A 265 0.52 23.33 13.45
C HIS A 265 0.05 23.58 12.02
N GLY A 266 -1.18 24.07 11.85
CA GLY A 266 -1.75 24.34 10.53
C GLY A 266 -1.86 23.06 9.70
N TRP A 267 -2.97 22.35 9.87
CA TRP A 267 -3.30 21.16 9.08
C TRP A 267 -4.28 21.54 7.97
N THR A 268 -3.92 22.56 7.19
CA THR A 268 -4.68 22.91 5.97
C THR A 268 -4.59 21.75 4.97
N LEU A 269 -5.49 21.73 3.99
CA LEU A 269 -5.44 20.73 2.93
C LEU A 269 -4.06 20.67 2.26
N GLU A 270 -3.53 21.83 1.88
CA GLU A 270 -2.27 21.96 1.16
C GLU A 270 -1.07 21.53 2.01
N ASP A 271 -1.10 21.84 3.31
CA ASP A 271 -0.09 21.36 4.25
C ASP A 271 -0.13 19.84 4.38
N MET A 272 -1.33 19.24 4.45
CA MET A 272 -1.50 17.80 4.51
C MET A 272 -1.00 17.10 3.25
N LEU A 273 -1.43 17.56 2.07
CA LEU A 273 -1.00 17.01 0.79
C LEU A 273 0.51 17.10 0.61
N TYR A 274 1.10 18.23 1.01
CA TYR A 274 2.54 18.39 1.01
C TYR A 274 3.24 17.43 1.99
N ARG A 275 2.72 17.28 3.21
CA ARG A 275 3.30 16.39 4.23
C ARG A 275 3.19 14.91 3.86
N PHE A 276 2.09 14.49 3.23
CA PHE A 276 1.98 13.14 2.65
C PHE A 276 3.03 12.92 1.56
N GLU A 277 3.18 13.87 0.62
CA GLU A 277 4.20 13.72 -0.43
C GLU A 277 5.62 13.74 0.16
N LEU A 278 5.87 14.56 1.18
CA LEU A 278 7.13 14.53 1.91
C LEU A 278 7.37 13.16 2.55
N TYR A 279 6.37 12.57 3.21
CA TYR A 279 6.50 11.26 3.87
C TYR A 279 7.14 10.24 2.92
N ASN A 280 6.59 10.15 1.71
CA ASN A 280 7.09 9.28 0.64
C ASN A 280 8.39 9.78 -0.03
N GLY A 281 8.51 11.10 -0.21
CA GLY A 281 9.57 11.78 -0.93
C GLY A 281 9.09 12.49 -2.20
N LEU A 282 9.78 13.59 -2.56
CA LEU A 282 9.42 14.49 -3.67
C LEU A 282 10.02 14.07 -5.03
N GLY A 283 10.42 12.80 -5.21
CA GLY A 283 11.16 12.38 -6.40
C GLY A 283 10.34 12.46 -7.70
N TYR A 284 9.02 12.41 -7.63
CA TYR A 284 8.12 12.59 -8.79
C TYR A 284 8.20 13.99 -9.40
N ARG A 285 8.73 14.98 -8.67
CA ARG A 285 8.89 16.37 -9.14
C ARG A 285 10.20 16.62 -9.90
N ARG A 286 11.09 15.62 -9.99
CA ARG A 286 12.38 15.72 -10.71
C ARG A 286 12.15 16.03 -12.20
N LYS A 287 13.03 16.83 -12.80
CA LYS A 287 12.92 17.38 -14.17
C LYS A 287 12.57 16.34 -15.25
N GLY A 288 13.02 15.09 -15.11
CA GLY A 288 12.76 14.00 -16.07
C GLY A 288 11.56 13.10 -15.76
N ILE A 289 10.81 13.36 -14.69
CA ILE A 289 9.62 12.57 -14.29
C ILE A 289 8.38 13.46 -14.36
N ARG A 290 8.27 14.46 -13.47
CA ARG A 290 7.21 15.50 -13.46
C ARG A 290 5.79 14.96 -13.67
N ILE A 291 5.38 13.99 -12.86
CA ILE A 291 3.98 13.51 -12.82
C ILE A 291 3.36 13.76 -11.45
N PRO A 292 2.02 13.82 -11.34
CA PRO A 292 1.35 13.73 -10.05
C PRO A 292 1.76 12.44 -9.32
N SER A 293 2.20 12.58 -8.07
CA SER A 293 2.68 11.44 -7.28
C SER A 293 1.59 10.38 -7.11
N PRO A 294 1.80 9.10 -7.47
CA PRO A 294 0.87 8.02 -7.16
C PRO A 294 0.56 7.90 -5.67
N TYR A 295 1.51 8.25 -4.79
CA TYR A 295 1.31 8.25 -3.34
C TYR A 295 0.16 9.18 -2.91
N LEU A 296 -0.10 10.25 -3.68
CA LEU A 296 -1.24 11.13 -3.46
C LEU A 296 -2.44 10.76 -4.34
N TRP A 297 -2.22 10.50 -5.62
CA TRP A 297 -3.25 10.59 -6.66
C TRP A 297 -3.60 9.25 -7.31
N SER A 298 -2.96 8.13 -6.92
CA SER A 298 -3.34 6.82 -7.42
C SER A 298 -4.82 6.53 -7.17
N PHE A 299 -5.47 5.89 -8.14
CA PHE A 299 -6.93 5.67 -8.28
C PHE A 299 -7.76 6.88 -8.75
N SER A 300 -7.15 8.04 -8.99
CA SER A 300 -7.84 9.21 -9.57
C SER A 300 -7.56 9.43 -11.05
N ASN A 301 -8.33 10.30 -11.69
CA ASN A 301 -8.10 10.88 -13.01
C ASN A 301 -6.72 11.56 -13.17
N HIS A 302 -6.07 11.98 -12.09
CA HIS A 302 -4.75 12.64 -12.14
C HIS A 302 -3.56 11.69 -12.24
N TYR A 303 -3.76 10.37 -12.06
CA TYR A 303 -2.70 9.38 -12.17
C TYR A 303 -3.05 8.27 -13.15
N GLN A 304 -2.12 7.90 -14.03
CA GLN A 304 -2.33 6.83 -15.00
C GLN A 304 -1.28 5.73 -14.88
N LYS A 305 0.01 6.08 -14.91
CA LYS A 305 1.15 5.17 -14.76
C LYS A 305 2.42 5.94 -14.43
N GLY A 306 3.48 5.20 -14.13
CA GLY A 306 4.77 5.72 -13.70
C GLY A 306 4.89 5.61 -12.18
N LYS A 307 5.85 4.84 -11.68
CA LYS A 307 6.17 4.79 -10.25
C LYS A 307 7.63 4.47 -10.01
N PHE A 308 8.11 4.78 -8.81
CA PHE A 308 9.36 4.20 -8.36
C PHE A 308 9.11 2.78 -7.87
N VAL A 309 9.78 1.79 -8.44
CA VAL A 309 9.61 0.36 -8.09
C VAL A 309 10.63 -0.11 -7.05
N ALA A 310 11.66 0.70 -6.83
CA ALA A 310 12.65 0.56 -5.77
C ALA A 310 13.25 1.94 -5.48
N ASP A 311 14.05 2.05 -4.41
CA ASP A 311 14.73 3.30 -4.03
C ASP A 311 15.50 3.91 -5.20
N GLY A 312 14.98 5.02 -5.74
CA GLY A 312 15.58 5.73 -6.88
C GLY A 312 15.39 5.08 -8.25
N THR A 313 14.76 3.90 -8.34
CA THR A 313 14.48 3.19 -9.59
C THR A 313 13.11 3.58 -10.14
N TRP A 314 13.10 4.48 -11.11
CA TRP A 314 11.90 4.93 -11.82
C TRP A 314 11.51 3.95 -12.94
N ASP A 315 10.23 3.56 -12.99
CA ASP A 315 9.62 2.86 -14.11
C ASP A 315 8.42 3.65 -14.63
N ALA A 316 8.46 4.08 -15.89
CA ALA A 316 7.41 4.86 -16.53
C ALA A 316 6.14 4.05 -16.88
N ASN A 317 6.19 2.72 -16.81
CA ASN A 317 5.10 1.83 -17.18
C ASN A 317 4.45 1.13 -15.97
N ALA A 318 5.15 1.02 -14.85
CA ALA A 318 4.57 0.47 -13.62
C ALA A 318 3.41 1.33 -13.12
N VAL A 319 2.39 0.71 -12.52
CA VAL A 319 1.14 1.36 -12.10
C VAL A 319 0.92 1.11 -10.62
N SER A 320 0.77 2.16 -9.82
CA SER A 320 0.48 1.96 -8.41
C SER A 320 -0.87 1.27 -8.20
N GLN A 321 -0.84 0.21 -7.40
CA GLN A 321 -1.98 -0.56 -6.93
C GLN A 321 -2.48 -0.09 -5.55
N GLN A 322 -1.81 0.91 -4.97
CA GLN A 322 -2.15 1.51 -3.70
C GLN A 322 -3.12 2.68 -3.90
N CYS A 323 -4.11 2.83 -3.02
CA CYS A 323 -5.00 3.99 -3.04
C CYS A 323 -4.22 5.23 -2.58
N GLY A 324 -4.31 6.34 -3.31
CA GLY A 324 -3.57 7.57 -2.97
C GLY A 324 -4.10 8.27 -1.71
N ALA A 325 -3.21 8.99 -1.02
CA ALA A 325 -3.54 9.77 0.19
C ALA A 325 -4.61 10.83 -0.06
N ALA A 326 -4.52 11.57 -1.16
CA ALA A 326 -5.46 12.63 -1.51
C ALA A 326 -6.84 12.05 -1.85
N VAL A 327 -6.87 10.86 -2.48
CA VAL A 327 -8.09 10.13 -2.79
C VAL A 327 -8.82 9.71 -1.51
N MET A 328 -8.11 9.07 -0.57
CA MET A 328 -8.68 8.71 0.73
C MET A 328 -9.18 9.94 1.50
N LEU A 329 -8.38 11.01 1.53
CA LEU A 329 -8.76 12.26 2.20
C LEU A 329 -10.03 12.87 1.62
N LYS A 330 -10.15 12.94 0.29
CA LYS A 330 -11.34 13.46 -0.41
C LYS A 330 -12.59 12.63 -0.13
N TYR A 331 -12.45 11.32 0.01
CA TYR A 331 -13.58 10.45 0.30
C TYR A 331 -14.01 10.46 1.77
N LEU A 332 -13.07 10.68 2.70
CA LEU A 332 -13.43 11.01 4.09
C LEU A 332 -14.25 12.31 4.16
N GLU A 333 -13.82 13.35 3.44
CA GLU A 333 -14.53 14.64 3.38
C GLU A 333 -15.92 14.48 2.74
N LYS A 334 -15.99 13.85 1.56
CA LYS A 334 -17.26 13.60 0.84
C LYS A 334 -18.23 12.76 1.65
N GLY A 335 -17.73 11.83 2.45
CA GLY A 335 -18.51 11.01 3.38
C GLY A 335 -18.93 11.73 4.67
N ASN A 336 -18.58 13.01 4.84
CA ASN A 336 -18.77 13.79 6.07
C ASN A 336 -18.16 13.12 7.32
N LEU A 337 -17.08 12.33 7.14
CA LEU A 337 -16.35 11.69 8.23
C LEU A 337 -15.31 12.62 8.86
N ILE A 338 -14.95 13.68 8.15
CA ILE A 338 -14.13 14.81 8.60
C ILE A 338 -14.79 16.12 8.16
N ALA A 339 -14.37 17.23 8.76
CA ALA A 339 -14.80 18.56 8.35
C ALA A 339 -14.29 18.88 6.93
N LYS A 340 -15.01 19.79 6.25
CA LYS A 340 -14.61 20.32 4.95
C LYS A 340 -13.27 21.07 5.04
N LEU A 341 -12.36 20.85 4.06
CA LEU A 341 -10.94 21.25 4.08
C LEU A 341 -10.56 22.40 3.13
#